data_AF-A0A3B0WIH0-F1
#
_entry.id   AF-A0A3B0WIH0-F1
#
_cell.length_a   1.000
_cell.length_b   1.000
_cell.length_c   1.000
_cell.angle_alpha   90.00
_cell.angle_beta   90.00
_cell.angle_gamma   90.00
#
_symmetry.space_group_name_H-M   'P 1'
#
loop_
_entity.id
_entity.type
_entity.pdbx_description
1 polymer ?
#
loop_
_entity_poly.entity_id
_entity_poly.type
_entity_poly.pdbx_seq_one_letter_code
_entity_poly.pdbx_strand_id
1 'polypeptide(L)'
;MYGIKETIYPWSLRAILLLAIYSSMVSAGGHPEPFSDEFNVTVDLLNNNTSNWSVLGSGAKDERATQLVIDGGLLTVVPEVFNQNGWFEDEYGPLVYQPVTGNFAVAIHLRVSQTVDVNLPPDVGFNAGGFVIRDAAGNHNNDENWVMYNMGGQGQNGVTYSREMKKTVNSTSNLFLTEQIGMEEFMLACRVGDLFYFYYWADIIGDWRQETFYNQFDVDGTLTTTWRNSSSVTPEIVSAGVGQSNP
;
A
#
# COMPACT_ATOMS: atom_id res chain seq x y z
N MET A 1 16.88 -30.47 -19.42
CA MET A 1 15.56 -29.83 -19.63
C MET A 1 14.61 -30.36 -18.59
N TYR A 2 14.24 -29.53 -17.61
CA TYR A 2 13.07 -29.77 -16.75
C TYR A 2 12.12 -28.60 -16.97
N GLY A 3 11.00 -28.86 -17.65
CA GLY A 3 9.96 -27.85 -17.85
C GLY A 3 9.07 -27.82 -16.62
N ILE A 4 9.02 -26.69 -15.93
CA ILE A 4 8.05 -26.45 -14.87
C ILE A 4 6.70 -26.22 -15.58
N LYS A 5 5.73 -27.10 -15.34
CA LYS A 5 4.34 -26.87 -15.74
C LYS A 5 3.68 -26.03 -14.65
N GLU A 6 3.69 -24.71 -14.83
CA GLU A 6 2.80 -23.85 -14.06
C GLU A 6 1.35 -24.19 -14.44
N THR A 7 0.58 -24.59 -13.43
CA THR A 7 -0.85 -24.90 -13.61
C THR A 7 -1.61 -23.62 -13.36
N ILE A 8 -2.03 -22.96 -14.44
CA ILE A 8 -2.89 -21.78 -14.37
C ILE A 8 -4.26 -22.23 -13.86
N TYR A 9 -4.61 -21.77 -12.67
CA TYR A 9 -5.95 -21.88 -12.11
C TYR A 9 -6.65 -20.51 -12.24
N PRO A 10 -7.98 -20.46 -12.40
CA PRO A 10 -8.72 -19.20 -12.53
C PRO A 10 -8.98 -18.59 -11.15
N TRP A 11 -8.61 -17.32 -10.98
CA TRP A 11 -8.57 -16.64 -9.69
C TRP A 11 -9.24 -15.26 -9.72
N SER A 12 -9.62 -14.75 -8.54
CA SER A 12 -10.16 -13.40 -8.34
C SER A 12 -9.69 -12.89 -6.97
N LEU A 13 -9.32 -11.62 -6.85
CA LEU A 13 -8.75 -11.01 -5.62
C LEU A 13 -9.61 -9.83 -5.13
N ARG A 14 -9.70 -9.51 -3.83
CA ARG A 14 -10.32 -8.26 -3.35
C ARG A 14 -9.34 -7.53 -2.43
N ALA A 15 -8.55 -6.67 -3.05
CA ALA A 15 -7.70 -5.70 -2.35
C ALA A 15 -8.47 -4.38 -2.20
N ILE A 16 -7.93 -3.50 -1.35
CA ILE A 16 -8.34 -2.09 -1.26
C ILE A 16 -7.04 -1.27 -1.32
N LEU A 17 -7.03 -0.22 -2.14
CA LEU A 17 -5.86 0.63 -2.39
C LEU A 17 -6.31 2.07 -2.57
N LEU A 18 -5.67 2.99 -1.84
CA LEU A 18 -6.11 4.37 -1.75
C LEU A 18 -4.97 5.40 -1.50
N LEU A 19 -5.30 6.57 -0.92
CA LEU A 19 -5.08 7.84 -1.63
C LEU A 19 -4.39 8.96 -0.85
N ALA A 20 -3.38 9.56 -1.46
CA ALA A 20 -3.00 10.92 -1.09
C ALA A 20 -3.79 12.01 -1.86
N ILE A 21 -4.21 13.07 -1.15
CA ILE A 21 -5.03 14.19 -1.67
C ILE A 21 -4.24 15.50 -1.79
N TYR A 22 -4.63 16.32 -2.78
CA TYR A 22 -4.13 17.67 -3.06
C TYR A 22 -3.93 18.55 -1.81
N SER A 23 -2.74 19.13 -1.67
CA SER A 23 -2.60 20.45 -1.07
C SER A 23 -2.89 21.50 -2.15
N SER A 24 -4.06 22.14 -2.09
CA SER A 24 -4.33 23.33 -2.92
C SER A 24 -3.46 24.50 -2.46
N MET A 25 -2.96 25.33 -3.37
CA MET A 25 -2.23 26.54 -2.99
C MET A 25 -3.12 27.45 -2.13
N VAL A 26 -2.82 27.53 -0.83
CA VAL A 26 -3.63 28.30 0.13
C VAL A 26 -3.46 29.79 -0.15
N SER A 27 -4.53 30.41 -0.64
CA SER A 27 -4.72 31.86 -0.49
C SER A 27 -4.75 32.18 1.00
N ALA A 28 -3.91 33.12 1.44
CA ALA A 28 -3.65 33.39 2.85
C ALA A 28 -4.94 33.63 3.66
N GLY A 29 -5.30 32.67 4.53
CA GLY A 29 -6.37 32.83 5.52
C GLY A 29 -7.29 31.63 5.74
N GLY A 30 -7.34 30.65 4.82
CA GLY A 30 -8.16 29.45 4.97
C GLY A 30 -7.32 28.20 5.26
N HIS A 31 -7.59 27.49 6.35
CA HIS A 31 -7.20 26.08 6.43
C HIS A 31 -8.03 25.32 5.37
N PRO A 32 -7.43 24.50 4.50
CA PRO A 32 -8.20 23.58 3.68
C PRO A 32 -8.87 22.58 4.63
N GLU A 33 -10.20 22.48 4.56
CA GLU A 33 -10.94 21.43 5.25
C GLU A 33 -10.42 20.06 4.80
N PRO A 34 -10.32 19.07 5.70
CA PRO A 34 -9.87 17.74 5.33
C PRO A 34 -10.83 17.14 4.29
N PHE A 35 -10.29 16.76 3.14
CA PHE A 35 -11.03 15.95 2.18
C PHE A 35 -11.23 14.56 2.77
N SER A 36 -12.48 14.12 2.86
CA SER A 36 -12.84 12.72 3.08
C SER A 36 -13.70 12.26 1.91
N ASP A 37 -13.48 11.02 1.46
CA ASP A 37 -14.37 10.34 0.52
C ASP A 37 -14.87 9.05 1.18
N GLU A 38 -16.10 9.12 1.67
CA GLU A 38 -16.82 8.01 2.30
C GLU A 38 -17.41 7.03 1.26
N PHE A 39 -17.06 7.15 -0.02
CA PHE A 39 -17.49 6.27 -1.12
C PHE A 39 -19.01 6.14 -1.29
N ASN A 40 -19.75 7.18 -0.94
CA ASN A 40 -21.22 7.23 -1.01
C ASN A 40 -21.76 7.44 -2.44
N VAL A 41 -21.04 6.95 -3.45
CA VAL A 41 -21.40 6.99 -4.88
C VAL A 41 -21.21 5.62 -5.51
N THR A 42 -22.03 5.28 -6.52
CA THR A 42 -21.84 4.06 -7.31
C THR A 42 -21.12 4.40 -8.62
N VAL A 43 -19.88 3.95 -8.77
CA VAL A 43 -19.00 4.25 -9.92
C VAL A 43 -18.18 3.02 -10.29
N ASP A 44 -18.27 2.58 -11.55
CA ASP A 44 -17.30 1.66 -12.15
C ASP A 44 -16.18 2.48 -12.82
N LEU A 45 -14.98 2.42 -12.23
CA LEU A 45 -13.81 3.18 -12.65
C LEU A 45 -13.11 2.56 -13.87
N LEU A 46 -13.30 1.26 -14.14
CA LEU A 46 -12.74 0.62 -15.35
C LEU A 46 -13.51 1.03 -16.61
N ASN A 47 -14.81 1.31 -16.47
CA ASN A 47 -15.65 1.79 -17.58
C ASN A 47 -15.58 3.32 -17.79
N ASN A 48 -14.49 3.96 -17.36
CA ASN A 48 -14.19 5.39 -17.55
C ASN A 48 -15.32 6.34 -17.10
N ASN A 49 -16.02 5.96 -16.03
CA ASN A 49 -17.05 6.80 -15.43
C ASN A 49 -16.43 7.95 -14.61
N THR A 50 -17.06 9.12 -14.65
CA THR A 50 -16.50 10.33 -14.03
C THR A 50 -16.54 10.25 -12.51
N SER A 51 -15.39 10.44 -11.88
CA SER A 51 -15.25 10.64 -10.44
C SER A 51 -14.06 11.57 -10.16
N ASN A 52 -13.79 11.87 -8.88
CA ASN A 52 -12.58 12.58 -8.48
C ASN A 52 -11.32 11.69 -8.53
N TRP A 53 -11.42 10.48 -9.08
CA TRP A 53 -10.40 9.44 -9.01
C TRP A 53 -9.87 9.07 -10.38
N SER A 54 -8.55 9.00 -10.49
CA SER A 54 -7.85 8.52 -11.67
C SER A 54 -7.46 7.05 -11.49
N VAL A 55 -7.46 6.28 -12.58
CA VAL A 55 -6.94 4.90 -12.62
C VAL A 55 -5.60 4.90 -13.36
N LEU A 56 -4.57 4.26 -12.79
CA LEU A 56 -3.28 4.07 -13.47
C LEU A 56 -3.47 3.11 -14.66
N GLY A 57 -2.82 3.39 -15.79
CA GLY A 57 -3.01 2.61 -17.02
C GLY A 57 -4.35 2.82 -17.75
N SER A 58 -5.24 3.67 -17.21
CA SER A 58 -6.55 4.00 -17.81
C SER A 58 -6.42 4.41 -19.28
N GLY A 59 -7.21 3.75 -20.13
CA GLY A 59 -7.27 4.04 -21.57
C GLY A 59 -6.14 3.41 -22.38
N ALA A 60 -5.05 2.97 -21.74
CA ALA A 60 -4.08 2.06 -22.33
C ALA A 60 -4.51 0.57 -22.23
N LYS A 61 -5.55 0.28 -21.43
CA LYS A 61 -6.01 -1.08 -21.07
C LYS A 61 -4.99 -1.86 -20.23
N ASP A 62 -4.32 -1.15 -19.32
CA ASP A 62 -3.33 -1.69 -18.38
C ASP A 62 -3.69 -1.23 -16.95
N GLU A 63 -4.99 -1.27 -16.63
CA GLU A 63 -5.51 -0.96 -15.29
C GLU A 63 -5.20 -2.08 -14.27
N ARG A 64 -4.72 -3.23 -14.77
CA ARG A 64 -4.29 -4.44 -14.04
C ARG A 64 -5.32 -5.04 -13.08
N ALA A 65 -6.58 -4.66 -13.24
CA ALA A 65 -7.70 -5.03 -12.40
C ALA A 65 -8.88 -5.53 -13.23
N THR A 66 -9.57 -6.54 -12.71
CA THR A 66 -10.84 -7.04 -13.23
C THR A 66 -12.05 -6.34 -12.59
N GLN A 67 -11.86 -5.57 -11.52
CA GLN A 67 -12.86 -4.66 -10.94
C GLN A 67 -12.15 -3.46 -10.27
N LEU A 68 -12.61 -2.24 -10.53
CA LEU A 68 -12.34 -1.04 -9.73
C LEU A 68 -13.68 -0.33 -9.56
N VAL A 69 -14.37 -0.58 -8.45
CA VAL A 69 -15.75 -0.12 -8.26
C VAL A 69 -15.91 0.55 -6.91
N ILE A 70 -16.42 1.78 -6.92
CA ILE A 70 -16.97 2.43 -5.74
C ILE A 70 -18.45 2.04 -5.67
N ASP A 71 -18.88 1.40 -4.58
CA ASP A 71 -20.29 1.13 -4.32
C ASP A 71 -20.54 0.88 -2.82
N GLY A 72 -21.73 1.24 -2.33
CA GLY A 72 -22.17 0.92 -0.97
C GLY A 72 -21.28 1.44 0.18
N GLY A 73 -20.53 2.53 -0.04
CA GLY A 73 -19.59 3.06 0.96
C GLY A 73 -18.19 2.42 0.94
N LEU A 74 -17.83 1.71 -0.14
CA LEU A 74 -16.53 1.06 -0.30
C LEU A 74 -15.96 1.28 -1.71
N LEU A 75 -14.66 1.57 -1.81
CA LEU A 75 -13.89 1.21 -3.01
C LEU A 75 -13.49 -0.27 -2.93
N THR A 76 -13.88 -1.06 -3.92
CA THR A 76 -13.44 -2.44 -4.14
C THR A 76 -12.44 -2.49 -5.30
N VAL A 77 -11.24 -3.03 -5.05
CA VAL A 77 -10.22 -3.29 -6.08
C VAL A 77 -10.05 -4.81 -6.25
N VAL A 78 -10.17 -5.31 -7.46
CA VAL A 78 -9.96 -6.73 -7.79
C VAL A 78 -8.83 -6.81 -8.82
N PRO A 79 -7.56 -6.94 -8.39
CA PRO A 79 -6.46 -7.13 -9.32
C PRO A 79 -6.69 -8.35 -10.22
N GLU A 80 -6.25 -8.25 -11.47
CA GLU A 80 -6.16 -9.36 -12.41
C GLU A 80 -5.07 -10.34 -11.95
N VAL A 81 -5.16 -11.62 -12.30
CA VAL A 81 -4.20 -12.61 -11.80
C VAL A 81 -3.26 -13.07 -12.91
N PHE A 82 -2.12 -12.39 -12.98
CA PHE A 82 -0.99 -12.68 -13.86
C PHE A 82 0.33 -12.42 -13.10
N ASN A 83 1.45 -12.94 -13.62
CA ASN A 83 2.77 -12.76 -13.01
C ASN A 83 3.16 -11.28 -13.03
N GLN A 84 3.82 -10.78 -11.97
CA GLN A 84 4.29 -9.39 -11.87
C GLN A 84 3.17 -8.33 -11.79
N ASN A 85 1.98 -8.72 -11.30
CA ASN A 85 0.90 -7.78 -10.94
C ASN A 85 1.01 -7.30 -9.48
N GLY A 86 2.14 -6.69 -9.14
CA GLY A 86 2.42 -6.22 -7.78
C GLY A 86 3.46 -5.11 -7.77
N TRP A 87 3.52 -4.37 -6.67
CA TRP A 87 4.47 -3.25 -6.51
C TRP A 87 5.81 -3.76 -5.95
N PHE A 88 6.77 -3.97 -6.85
CA PHE A 88 8.12 -4.44 -6.53
C PHE A 88 9.11 -4.10 -7.66
N GLU A 89 10.27 -3.56 -7.33
CA GLU A 89 11.26 -3.09 -8.30
C GLU A 89 10.62 -2.12 -9.34
N ASP A 90 10.49 -2.53 -10.60
CA ASP A 90 9.88 -1.76 -11.70
C ASP A 90 8.39 -2.15 -11.93
N GLU A 91 7.92 -3.20 -11.26
CA GLU A 91 6.58 -3.77 -11.36
C GLU A 91 5.55 -2.93 -10.58
N TYR A 92 4.30 -2.97 -11.04
CA TYR A 92 3.18 -2.27 -10.43
C TYR A 92 1.91 -3.13 -10.43
N GLY A 93 1.07 -2.92 -9.42
CA GLY A 93 -0.30 -3.42 -9.39
C GLY A 93 -1.31 -2.40 -9.95
N PRO A 94 -2.62 -2.65 -9.80
CA PRO A 94 -3.63 -1.61 -9.94
C PRO A 94 -3.31 -0.39 -9.08
N LEU A 95 -3.84 0.77 -9.46
CA LEU A 95 -3.80 1.98 -8.62
C LEU A 95 -4.96 2.92 -8.97
N VAL A 96 -5.68 3.31 -7.93
CA VAL A 96 -6.71 4.37 -7.95
C VAL A 96 -6.14 5.56 -7.16
N TYR A 97 -6.02 6.73 -7.79
CA TYR A 97 -5.19 7.84 -7.28
C TYR A 97 -5.74 9.24 -7.56
N GLN A 98 -5.15 10.23 -6.88
CA GLN A 98 -5.19 11.66 -7.17
C GLN A 98 -3.75 12.22 -7.07
N PRO A 99 -3.45 13.35 -7.74
CA PRO A 99 -2.17 14.03 -7.59
C PRO A 99 -2.02 14.69 -6.21
N VAL A 100 -0.81 14.70 -5.66
CA VAL A 100 -0.46 15.44 -4.43
C VAL A 100 0.83 16.24 -4.56
N THR A 101 0.94 17.30 -3.77
CA THR A 101 2.17 18.10 -3.65
C THR A 101 2.33 18.59 -2.21
N GLY A 102 3.57 18.85 -1.79
CA GLY A 102 3.89 19.38 -0.46
C GLY A 102 3.66 18.38 0.67
N ASN A 103 3.35 18.91 1.86
CA ASN A 103 3.03 18.12 3.05
C ASN A 103 1.58 17.64 2.96
N PHE A 104 1.33 16.40 3.36
CA PHE A 104 -0.01 15.80 3.40
C PHE A 104 -0.10 14.73 4.48
N ALA A 105 -1.32 14.40 4.89
CA ALA A 105 -1.65 13.27 5.75
C ALA A 105 -2.87 12.55 5.16
N VAL A 106 -2.90 11.22 5.29
CA VAL A 106 -3.88 10.35 4.66
C VAL A 106 -4.20 9.20 5.60
N ALA A 107 -5.46 9.03 5.97
CA ALA A 107 -5.94 7.82 6.61
C ALA A 107 -6.80 6.99 5.64
N ILE A 108 -6.74 5.67 5.77
CA ILE A 108 -7.66 4.73 5.14
C ILE A 108 -8.16 3.74 6.17
N HIS A 109 -9.41 3.33 6.03
CA HIS A 109 -9.90 2.09 6.60
C HIS A 109 -9.93 1.06 5.46
N LEU A 110 -9.26 -0.07 5.63
CA LEU A 110 -9.16 -1.08 4.58
C LEU A 110 -9.32 -2.49 5.14
N ARG A 111 -9.73 -3.40 4.25
CA ARG A 111 -9.75 -4.84 4.47
C ARG A 111 -9.09 -5.54 3.29
N VAL A 112 -8.27 -6.57 3.56
CA VAL A 112 -7.62 -7.37 2.50
C VAL A 112 -7.88 -8.85 2.77
N SER A 113 -8.71 -9.46 1.92
CA SER A 113 -9.25 -10.83 2.08
C SER A 113 -9.26 -11.59 0.73
N GLN A 114 -9.67 -12.86 0.76
CA GLN A 114 -10.04 -13.57 -0.45
C GLN A 114 -11.33 -12.99 -1.08
N THR A 115 -11.61 -13.37 -2.33
CA THR A 115 -12.89 -13.10 -3.00
C THR A 115 -13.95 -14.17 -2.79
N VAL A 116 -13.50 -15.42 -2.73
CA VAL A 116 -14.37 -16.59 -2.57
C VAL A 116 -14.91 -16.68 -1.15
N ASP A 117 -14.13 -16.22 -0.15
CA ASP A 117 -14.58 -16.00 1.22
C ASP A 117 -13.91 -14.76 1.82
N VAL A 118 -14.69 -13.68 1.98
CA VAL A 118 -14.21 -12.42 2.59
C VAL A 118 -13.86 -12.53 4.07
N ASN A 119 -14.11 -13.68 4.71
CA ASN A 119 -13.75 -13.99 6.09
C ASN A 119 -12.40 -14.71 6.21
N LEU A 120 -11.72 -14.97 5.09
CA LEU A 120 -10.40 -15.59 5.05
C LEU A 120 -9.33 -14.64 4.49
N PRO A 121 -8.09 -14.69 5.02
CA PRO A 121 -6.97 -13.92 4.48
C PRO A 121 -6.56 -14.49 3.11
N PRO A 122 -5.88 -13.71 2.26
CA PRO A 122 -5.35 -14.21 0.99
C PRO A 122 -4.55 -15.51 1.20
N ASP A 123 -4.92 -16.55 0.47
CA ASP A 123 -4.38 -17.92 0.54
C ASP A 123 -3.15 -18.14 -0.37
N VAL A 124 -2.89 -17.19 -1.27
CA VAL A 124 -1.75 -17.15 -2.18
C VAL A 124 -0.69 -16.15 -1.70
N GLY A 125 0.59 -16.46 -1.95
CA GLY A 125 1.70 -15.62 -1.51
C GLY A 125 1.80 -14.30 -2.26
N PHE A 126 2.18 -13.22 -1.54
CA PHE A 126 2.35 -11.85 -2.02
C PHE A 126 1.06 -11.18 -2.54
N ASN A 127 0.08 -11.03 -1.63
CA ASN A 127 -1.21 -10.39 -1.94
C ASN A 127 -1.56 -9.38 -0.84
N ALA A 128 -1.48 -8.09 -1.17
CA ALA A 128 -1.62 -6.99 -0.22
C ALA A 128 -2.37 -5.77 -0.81
N GLY A 129 -2.94 -4.94 0.06
CA GLY A 129 -3.60 -3.67 -0.26
C GLY A 129 -3.19 -2.57 0.73
N GLY A 130 -3.35 -1.29 0.38
CA GLY A 130 -2.90 -0.16 1.22
C GLY A 130 -2.58 1.11 0.45
N PHE A 131 -1.42 1.68 0.69
CA PHE A 131 -0.91 2.91 0.09
C PHE A 131 0.21 2.67 -0.92
N VAL A 132 0.20 3.47 -1.98
CA VAL A 132 1.39 3.81 -2.77
C VAL A 132 1.46 5.32 -2.93
N ILE A 133 2.59 5.90 -2.55
CA ILE A 133 2.95 7.29 -2.81
C ILE A 133 4.10 7.24 -3.81
N ARG A 134 3.81 7.53 -5.08
CA ARG A 134 4.79 7.47 -6.17
C ARG A 134 5.16 8.85 -6.71
N ASP A 135 6.38 8.98 -7.22
CA ASP A 135 6.70 10.02 -8.19
C ASP A 135 5.94 9.73 -9.50
N ALA A 136 5.22 10.72 -10.01
CA ALA A 136 4.47 10.59 -11.25
C ALA A 136 5.37 10.47 -12.50
N ALA A 137 6.66 10.86 -12.39
CA ALA A 137 7.62 10.82 -13.49
C ALA A 137 8.13 9.41 -13.84
N GLY A 138 8.05 8.46 -12.90
CA GLY A 138 8.37 7.05 -13.14
C GLY A 138 7.48 6.46 -14.22
N ASN A 139 8.09 5.71 -15.15
CA ASN A 139 7.43 5.16 -16.34
C ASN A 139 7.77 3.68 -16.58
N HIS A 140 8.16 2.95 -15.54
CA HIS A 140 8.48 1.52 -15.60
C HIS A 140 9.59 1.19 -16.63
N ASN A 141 10.68 1.97 -16.61
CA ASN A 141 11.91 1.70 -17.36
C ASN A 141 13.16 1.77 -16.46
N ASN A 142 13.10 1.18 -15.27
CA ASN A 142 14.12 1.23 -14.21
C ASN A 142 14.27 2.62 -13.55
N ASP A 143 13.19 3.41 -13.53
CA ASP A 143 13.15 4.78 -12.97
C ASP A 143 12.04 4.98 -11.92
N GLU A 144 11.46 3.90 -11.41
CA GLU A 144 10.40 3.97 -10.40
C GLU A 144 10.92 4.46 -9.05
N ASN A 145 10.20 5.41 -8.46
CA ASN A 145 10.52 6.03 -7.19
C ASN A 145 9.22 6.18 -6.38
N TRP A 146 9.11 5.42 -5.29
CA TRP A 146 7.88 5.37 -4.49
C TRP A 146 8.11 4.86 -3.06
N VAL A 147 7.18 5.18 -2.18
CA VAL A 147 7.01 4.52 -0.88
C VAL A 147 5.63 3.88 -0.81
N MET A 148 5.55 2.75 -0.13
CA MET A 148 4.35 1.94 0.03
C MET A 148 4.18 1.56 1.50
N TYR A 149 2.93 1.55 1.94
CA TYR A 149 2.54 1.02 3.24
C TYR A 149 1.22 0.26 3.09
N ASN A 150 1.31 -1.06 3.14
CA ASN A 150 0.25 -2.00 2.77
C ASN A 150 0.13 -3.11 3.81
N MET A 151 -0.91 -3.93 3.71
CA MET A 151 -1.06 -5.14 4.52
C MET A 151 -1.64 -6.29 3.70
N GLY A 152 -1.31 -7.51 4.09
CA GLY A 152 -1.80 -8.71 3.43
C GLY A 152 -0.87 -9.90 3.63
N GLY A 153 -0.99 -10.89 2.75
CA GLY A 153 -0.18 -12.10 2.80
C GLY A 153 1.21 -11.92 2.19
N GLN A 154 2.27 -12.06 3.00
CA GLN A 154 3.65 -11.72 2.62
C GLN A 154 4.60 -12.92 2.52
N GLY A 155 4.08 -14.15 2.37
CA GLY A 155 4.90 -15.35 2.24
C GLY A 155 4.22 -16.49 1.47
N GLN A 156 5.02 -17.45 0.98
CA GLN A 156 4.53 -18.67 0.34
C GLN A 156 4.14 -19.74 1.37
N ASN A 157 3.11 -20.54 1.07
CA ASN A 157 2.76 -21.78 1.78
C ASN A 157 2.58 -21.65 3.31
N GLY A 158 1.65 -20.80 3.75
CA GLY A 158 1.37 -20.59 5.19
C GLY A 158 1.47 -19.14 5.65
N VAL A 159 1.55 -18.20 4.71
CA VAL A 159 1.19 -16.78 4.80
C VAL A 159 1.29 -16.16 6.19
N THR A 160 2.43 -15.54 6.48
CA THR A 160 2.46 -14.46 7.48
C THR A 160 1.65 -13.30 6.93
N TYR A 161 0.54 -12.98 7.60
CA TYR A 161 -0.22 -11.78 7.32
C TYR A 161 0.49 -10.63 8.04
N SER A 162 0.89 -9.61 7.29
CA SER A 162 1.79 -8.57 7.79
C SER A 162 1.46 -7.22 7.17
N ARG A 163 1.68 -6.15 7.92
CA ARG A 163 1.87 -4.80 7.37
C ARG A 163 3.29 -4.73 6.78
N GLU A 164 3.41 -4.23 5.57
CA GLU A 164 4.68 -4.00 4.87
C GLU A 164 4.89 -2.49 4.71
N MET A 165 6.09 -2.02 5.06
CA MET A 165 6.61 -0.73 4.60
C MET A 165 7.66 -0.99 3.54
N LYS A 166 7.53 -0.36 2.36
CA LYS A 166 8.48 -0.55 1.25
C LYS A 166 8.91 0.80 0.68
N LYS A 167 10.21 0.93 0.38
CA LYS A 167 10.80 2.08 -0.29
C LYS A 167 11.50 1.61 -1.56
N THR A 168 11.18 2.25 -2.68
CA THR A 168 11.78 1.99 -3.98
C THR A 168 12.45 3.26 -4.50
N VAL A 169 13.70 3.13 -4.91
CA VAL A 169 14.49 4.22 -5.51
C VAL A 169 15.14 3.68 -6.77
N ASN A 170 14.85 4.29 -7.92
CA ASN A 170 15.27 3.82 -9.26
C ASN A 170 15.04 2.31 -9.42
N SER A 171 13.79 1.89 -9.20
CA SER A 171 13.31 0.51 -9.30
C SER A 171 14.07 -0.50 -8.43
N THR A 172 14.73 -0.07 -7.35
CA THR A 172 15.32 -0.93 -6.33
C THR A 172 14.50 -0.86 -5.04
N SER A 173 13.73 -1.90 -4.73
CA SER A 173 12.89 -1.97 -3.53
C SER A 173 13.63 -2.53 -2.31
N ASN A 174 13.44 -1.91 -1.15
CA ASN A 174 13.72 -2.50 0.17
C ASN A 174 12.43 -2.49 0.99
N LEU A 175 12.13 -3.58 1.70
CA LEU A 175 10.87 -3.77 2.43
C LEU A 175 11.10 -4.23 3.87
N PHE A 176 10.14 -3.89 4.74
CA PHE A 176 10.11 -4.25 6.16
C PHE A 176 8.73 -4.80 6.49
N LEU A 177 8.67 -5.95 7.16
CA LEU A 177 7.43 -6.62 7.54
C LEU A 177 7.20 -6.50 9.05
N THR A 178 5.99 -6.12 9.46
CA THR A 178 5.52 -6.20 10.83
C THR A 178 4.28 -7.08 10.88
N GLU A 179 4.19 -8.01 11.83
CA GLU A 179 3.05 -8.93 11.94
C GLU A 179 1.71 -8.18 12.07
N GLN A 180 0.67 -8.73 11.43
CA GLN A 180 -0.70 -8.24 11.45
C GLN A 180 -1.66 -9.42 11.67
N ILE A 181 -2.44 -9.35 12.74
CA ILE A 181 -3.38 -10.44 13.09
C ILE A 181 -4.74 -10.23 12.39
N GLY A 182 -5.20 -8.98 12.26
CA GLY A 182 -6.50 -8.63 11.68
C GLY A 182 -6.44 -8.38 10.18
N MET A 183 -7.45 -8.84 9.44
CA MET A 183 -7.57 -8.55 8.00
C MET A 183 -8.10 -7.14 7.67
N GLU A 184 -8.38 -6.35 8.69
CA GLU A 184 -9.03 -5.05 8.64
C GLU A 184 -8.26 -4.12 9.59
N GLU A 185 -7.97 -2.90 9.13
CA GLU A 185 -7.06 -1.98 9.82
C GLU A 185 -7.33 -0.53 9.41
N PHE A 186 -7.01 0.41 10.29
CA PHE A 186 -6.85 1.82 9.92
C PHE A 186 -5.37 2.11 9.73
N MET A 187 -4.99 2.54 8.52
CA MET A 187 -3.61 2.87 8.17
C MET A 187 -3.52 4.36 7.84
N LEU A 188 -2.46 5.02 8.30
CA LEU A 188 -2.20 6.44 8.08
C LEU A 188 -0.79 6.65 7.51
N ALA A 189 -0.68 7.44 6.45
CA ALA A 189 0.57 7.87 5.85
C ALA A 189 0.67 9.41 5.84
N CYS A 190 1.79 9.93 6.31
CA CYS A 190 2.05 11.38 6.38
C CYS A 190 3.37 11.73 5.68
N ARG A 191 3.38 12.82 4.90
CA ARG A 191 4.58 13.43 4.35
C ARG A 191 4.81 14.80 5.00
N VAL A 192 6.02 15.02 5.51
CA VAL A 192 6.47 16.32 6.04
C VAL A 192 7.86 16.64 5.45
N GLY A 193 7.91 17.59 4.52
CA GLY A 193 9.11 17.86 3.73
C GLY A 193 9.50 16.63 2.89
N ASP A 194 10.67 16.08 3.17
CA ASP A 194 11.20 14.88 2.50
C ASP A 194 11.03 13.59 3.33
N LEU A 195 10.42 13.70 4.52
CA LEU A 195 10.19 12.58 5.43
C LEU A 195 8.78 12.00 5.26
N PHE A 196 8.71 10.67 5.34
CA PHE A 196 7.47 9.91 5.38
C PHE A 196 7.33 9.20 6.73
N TYR A 197 6.12 9.24 7.28
CA TYR A 197 5.74 8.60 8.52
C TYR A 197 4.52 7.72 8.27
N PHE A 198 4.51 6.52 8.83
CA PHE A 198 3.43 5.56 8.72
C PHE A 198 2.91 5.23 10.12
N TYR A 199 1.59 5.04 10.25
CA TYR A 199 0.92 4.76 11.51
C TYR A 199 -0.21 3.74 11.26
N TYR A 200 -0.52 2.93 12.26
CA TYR A 200 -1.72 2.10 12.32
C TYR A 200 -2.53 2.45 13.57
N TRP A 201 -3.81 2.11 13.59
CA TRP A 201 -4.64 2.27 14.77
C TRP A 201 -4.38 1.12 15.74
N ALA A 202 -3.96 1.43 16.96
CA ALA A 202 -3.65 0.41 17.96
C ALA A 202 -4.75 0.35 19.02
N ASP A 203 -5.71 -0.56 18.83
CA ASP A 203 -6.87 -0.76 19.74
C ASP A 203 -6.49 -0.85 21.22
N ILE A 204 -5.34 -1.44 21.53
CA ILE A 204 -4.83 -1.58 22.91
C ILE A 204 -4.53 -0.24 23.61
N ILE A 205 -4.24 0.83 22.84
CA ILE A 205 -4.08 2.21 23.35
C ILE A 205 -5.24 3.13 22.93
N GLY A 206 -6.05 2.73 21.95
CA GLY A 206 -7.14 3.55 21.41
C GLY A 206 -6.64 4.82 20.70
N ASP A 207 -5.49 4.73 20.05
CA ASP A 207 -4.82 5.85 19.37
C ASP A 207 -3.91 5.34 18.23
N TRP A 208 -3.43 6.25 17.39
CA TRP A 208 -2.47 5.99 16.33
C TRP A 208 -1.09 5.64 16.89
N ARG A 209 -0.58 4.46 16.53
CA ARG A 209 0.80 4.05 16.81
C ARG A 209 1.63 4.20 15.54
N GLN A 210 2.75 4.89 15.64
CA GLN A 210 3.70 5.00 14.54
C GLN A 210 4.31 3.63 14.24
N GLU A 211 4.46 3.30 12.96
CA GLU A 211 5.35 2.24 12.55
C GLU A 211 6.79 2.60 12.90
N THR A 212 7.41 1.73 13.67
CA THR A 212 8.84 1.78 13.97
C THR A 212 9.53 0.73 13.12
N PHE A 213 10.49 1.17 12.30
CA PHE A 213 11.41 0.27 11.61
C PHE A 213 12.16 -0.59 12.64
N TYR A 214 11.75 -1.86 12.82
CA TYR A 214 12.42 -2.83 13.68
C TYR A 214 13.72 -3.34 13.03
N ASN A 215 14.68 -2.43 12.86
CA ASN A 215 15.93 -2.70 12.16
C ASN A 215 17.00 -3.38 13.05
N GLN A 216 16.74 -3.58 14.35
CA GLN A 216 17.74 -4.11 15.29
C GLN A 216 17.24 -5.04 16.41
N PHE A 217 15.93 -5.29 16.57
CA PHE A 217 15.47 -6.20 17.62
C PHE A 217 14.43 -7.22 17.14
N ASP A 218 14.93 -8.45 17.06
CA ASP A 218 14.24 -9.70 17.36
C ASP A 218 13.30 -9.60 18.57
N VAL A 219 12.17 -10.31 18.53
CA VAL A 219 11.38 -10.59 19.74
C VAL A 219 11.80 -11.94 20.38
N ASP A 220 12.48 -12.84 19.65
CA ASP A 220 12.90 -14.16 20.16
C ASP A 220 14.27 -14.68 19.60
N GLY A 221 15.18 -13.76 19.27
CA GLY A 221 16.61 -14.05 19.04
C GLY A 221 16.99 -14.89 17.81
N THR A 222 16.19 -14.91 16.73
CA THR A 222 16.55 -15.61 15.48
C THR A 222 16.45 -14.71 14.24
N LEU A 223 17.60 -14.27 13.74
CA LEU A 223 17.78 -13.50 12.49
C LEU A 223 17.04 -14.09 11.27
N THR A 224 16.02 -13.38 10.78
CA THR A 224 15.40 -13.65 9.47
C THR A 224 15.20 -12.38 8.62
N THR A 225 16.29 -11.74 8.20
CA THR A 225 16.22 -10.77 7.08
C THR A 225 16.01 -11.53 5.77
N THR A 226 14.79 -11.56 5.23
CA THR A 226 14.52 -12.17 3.93
C THR A 226 14.58 -11.12 2.82
N TRP A 227 15.49 -11.39 1.87
CA TRP A 227 15.63 -10.78 0.53
C TRP A 227 16.21 -9.36 0.38
N ARG A 228 17.44 -9.36 -0.18
CA ARG A 228 18.18 -8.26 -0.84
C ARG A 228 18.17 -6.88 -0.16
N ASN A 229 19.04 -6.73 0.84
CA ASN A 229 19.59 -5.42 1.18
C ASN A 229 20.37 -4.85 -0.03
N SER A 230 19.86 -3.82 -0.70
CA SER A 230 20.71 -2.95 -1.51
C SER A 230 21.45 -2.01 -0.56
N SER A 231 22.78 -2.08 -0.50
CA SER A 231 23.62 -1.29 0.43
C SER A 231 23.68 0.22 0.14
N SER A 232 22.79 0.74 -0.70
CA SER A 232 22.75 2.10 -1.23
C SER A 232 21.57 2.95 -0.77
N VAL A 233 20.57 2.37 -0.08
CA VAL A 233 19.40 3.11 0.41
C VAL A 233 19.31 3.01 1.93
N THR A 234 20.04 3.89 2.62
CA THR A 234 19.80 4.12 4.06
C THR A 234 18.40 4.72 4.20
N PRO A 235 17.46 4.12 4.95
CA PRO A 235 16.26 4.83 5.37
C PRO A 235 16.71 5.91 6.36
N GLU A 236 16.51 7.18 6.02
CA GLU A 236 16.80 8.31 6.91
C GLU A 236 15.72 8.35 8.00
N ILE A 237 15.94 7.55 9.04
CA ILE A 237 15.07 7.44 10.20
C ILE A 237 15.59 8.44 11.23
N VAL A 238 14.80 9.47 11.49
CA VAL A 238 15.09 10.43 12.56
C VAL A 238 15.19 9.68 13.89
N SER A 239 16.21 9.97 14.69
CA SER A 239 16.35 9.40 16.04
C SER A 239 15.08 9.63 16.86
N ALA A 240 14.67 8.62 17.64
CA ALA A 240 13.51 8.72 18.53
C ALA A 240 13.52 10.01 19.34
N GLY A 241 12.39 10.72 19.36
CA GLY A 241 12.24 11.96 20.11
C GLY A 241 12.49 11.72 21.60
N VAL A 242 13.30 12.59 22.21
CA VAL A 242 13.64 12.50 23.64
C VAL A 242 12.35 12.57 24.47
N GLY A 243 11.97 11.45 25.09
CA GLY A 243 10.81 11.36 25.98
C GLY A 243 9.77 10.29 25.63
N GLN A 244 9.85 9.63 24.48
CA GLN A 244 9.00 8.45 24.24
C GLN A 244 9.61 7.21 24.88
N SER A 245 9.02 6.77 25.99
CA SER A 245 9.33 5.49 26.66
C SER A 245 8.34 4.41 26.21
N ASN A 246 8.84 3.33 25.60
CA ASN A 246 8.05 2.12 25.34
C ASN A 246 7.68 1.41 26.66
N PRO A 247 6.40 1.03 26.85
CA PRO A 247 6.07 -0.29 27.40
C PRO A 247 6.31 -1.39 26.36
#